data_AF-E3R054-F1
#
_entry.id   AF-E3R054-F1
#
_cell.length_a   1.000
_cell.length_b   1.000
_cell.length_c   1.000
_cell.angle_alpha   90.00
_cell.angle_beta   90.00
_cell.angle_gamma   90.00
#
_symmetry.space_group_name_H-M   'P 1'
#
loop_
_entity.id
_entity.type
_entity.pdbx_description
1 polymer ?
#
loop_
_entity_poly.entity_id
_entity_poly.type
_entity_poly.pdbx_seq_one_letter_code
_entity_poly.pdbx_strand_id
1 'polypeptide(L)'
;MPKSSVMPSREDNTARSSSDYDEKFGLLDGVTSSHLAGASPRIRWALIFLALSNIATLCALFYAVLTPQPVPTTVVYPSQPDWFPPQIPVKKIFRSEPVFGQEPNNESIAAWNSLLPKGRGWVHMRNKTALPDMPGLNQSLPEHIALPSVYHQLHCLYSTMRSYYDVLDRINNPHQSRELPTDPGWNKEHLNHCWDYLRQNIMCAADVTLEWHRWNEKVETGWGYEHQCKDWDALTDWVLERRTSNNWGLLRGEGERIPLEDR
;
A
#
# COMPACT_ATOMS: atom_id res chain seq x y z
N MET A 1 40.98 28.95 18.70
CA MET A 1 42.30 28.41 19.09
C MET A 1 42.15 26.92 19.32
N PRO A 2 42.79 26.08 18.50
CA PRO A 2 42.78 24.63 18.63
C PRO A 2 43.95 24.18 19.52
N LYS A 3 43.84 23.02 20.17
CA LYS A 3 45.02 22.28 20.61
C LYS A 3 44.94 20.84 20.12
N SER A 4 45.63 20.66 19.00
CA SER A 4 46.29 19.44 18.57
C SER A 4 47.41 19.09 19.57
N SER A 5 47.95 17.89 19.38
CA SER A 5 49.33 17.47 19.65
C SER A 5 49.54 16.63 20.92
N VAL A 6 50.38 15.60 20.96
CA VAL A 6 51.25 14.94 19.96
C VAL A 6 51.79 13.67 20.65
N MET A 7 52.05 12.62 19.88
CA MET A 7 52.83 11.43 20.27
C MET A 7 54.31 11.79 20.39
N PRO A 8 55.13 11.17 21.26
CA PRO A 8 56.26 10.39 20.71
C PRO A 8 56.56 9.13 21.55
N SER A 9 56.75 7.95 20.96
CA SER A 9 58.03 7.36 20.49
C SER A 9 59.14 7.28 21.54
N ARG A 10 59.65 6.07 21.82
CA ARG A 10 60.92 5.53 21.29
C ARG A 10 61.57 4.53 22.26
N GLU A 11 62.01 3.41 21.67
CA GLU A 11 63.11 2.48 22.00
C GLU A 11 63.69 2.44 23.44
N ASP A 12 63.88 1.24 24.00
CA ASP A 12 65.27 0.78 24.15
C ASP A 12 65.43 -0.74 24.38
N ASN A 13 66.56 -1.22 23.90
CA ASN A 13 67.10 -2.57 24.09
C ASN A 13 67.46 -2.81 25.56
N THR A 14 67.46 -4.08 26.01
CA THR A 14 68.65 -4.68 26.65
C THR A 14 68.40 -6.14 27.02
N ALA A 15 69.32 -6.99 26.57
CA ALA A 15 69.54 -8.33 27.08
C ALA A 15 70.30 -8.26 28.41
N ARG A 16 69.93 -9.06 29.42
CA ARG A 16 70.92 -9.70 30.31
C ARG A 16 70.38 -10.93 31.04
N SER A 17 71.22 -11.96 31.00
CA SER A 17 71.20 -13.25 31.69
C SER A 17 71.51 -13.13 33.19
N SER A 18 70.92 -14.02 34.00
CA SER A 18 71.38 -14.52 35.32
C SER A 18 70.27 -15.42 35.90
N SER A 19 70.37 -16.75 35.82
CA SER A 19 71.06 -17.69 36.72
C SER A 19 70.28 -18.03 38.01
N ASP A 20 69.97 -19.32 38.13
CA ASP A 20 69.94 -20.15 39.36
C ASP A 20 68.80 -19.94 40.38
N TYR A 21 67.85 -20.90 40.46
CA TYR A 21 67.86 -21.99 41.44
C TYR A 21 66.55 -22.81 41.40
N ASP A 22 66.72 -24.12 41.45
CA ASP A 22 65.80 -25.27 41.58
C ASP A 22 64.37 -25.04 42.13
N GLU A 23 63.38 -25.67 41.48
CA GLU A 23 62.47 -26.61 42.17
C GLU A 23 61.78 -27.60 41.21
N LYS A 24 62.37 -28.79 41.15
CA LYS A 24 61.78 -30.14 41.00
C LYS A 24 60.24 -30.24 41.02
N PHE A 25 59.65 -30.87 39.99
CA PHE A 25 58.81 -32.08 40.03
C PHE A 25 58.02 -32.20 38.71
N GLY A 26 58.23 -33.32 38.01
CA GLY A 26 57.67 -33.54 36.68
C GLY A 26 56.16 -33.76 36.67
N LEU A 27 55.53 -33.38 35.55
CA LEU A 27 54.50 -34.14 34.88
C LEU A 27 54.18 -33.45 33.55
N LEU A 28 53.95 -34.26 32.51
CA LEU A 28 53.39 -33.91 31.20
C LEU A 28 54.39 -33.46 30.12
N ASP A 29 55.46 -34.24 29.93
CA ASP A 29 55.77 -34.67 28.56
C ASP A 29 54.55 -35.46 28.06
N GLY A 30 53.75 -34.86 27.18
CA GLY A 30 52.72 -35.61 26.46
C GLY A 30 51.36 -34.93 26.30
N VAL A 31 51.29 -33.71 25.75
CA VAL A 31 50.06 -33.27 25.06
C VAL A 31 50.40 -32.46 23.82
N THR A 32 51.27 -32.97 22.96
CA THR A 32 51.32 -32.52 21.57
C THR A 32 51.48 -33.73 20.66
N SER A 33 50.44 -33.95 19.84
CA SER A 33 50.40 -34.88 18.71
C SER A 33 50.04 -36.36 19.03
N SER A 34 48.75 -36.66 19.28
CA SER A 34 48.20 -38.02 19.03
C SER A 34 46.68 -38.25 19.18
N HIS A 35 45.82 -37.29 19.52
CA HIS A 35 44.39 -37.62 19.77
C HIS A 35 43.46 -37.78 18.55
N LEU A 36 43.94 -37.65 17.30
CA LEU A 36 43.16 -38.05 16.11
C LEU A 36 43.60 -39.38 15.50
N ALA A 37 44.66 -40.01 16.04
CA ALA A 37 45.22 -41.24 15.48
C ALA A 37 44.47 -42.54 15.89
N GLY A 38 43.42 -42.44 16.73
CA GLY A 38 42.65 -43.61 17.23
C GLY A 38 41.14 -43.55 17.02
N ALA A 39 40.61 -42.58 16.28
CA ALA A 39 39.17 -42.53 16.02
C ALA A 39 38.75 -43.72 15.14
N SER A 40 37.77 -44.51 15.60
CA SER A 40 37.25 -45.65 14.84
C SER A 40 36.81 -45.19 13.44
N PRO A 41 36.89 -46.04 12.41
CA PRO A 41 36.53 -45.66 11.05
C PRO A 41 35.11 -45.06 10.99
N ARG A 42 34.19 -45.51 11.85
CA ARG A 42 32.84 -44.95 11.98
C ARG A 42 32.81 -43.49 12.45
N ILE A 43 33.64 -43.13 13.43
CA ILE A 43 33.73 -41.74 13.94
C ILE A 43 34.36 -40.82 12.90
N ARG A 44 35.37 -41.30 12.17
CA ARG A 44 35.98 -40.55 11.06
C ARG A 44 34.98 -40.27 9.95
N TRP A 45 34.22 -41.29 9.53
CA TRP A 45 33.14 -41.10 8.55
C TRP A 45 32.03 -40.17 9.07
N ALA A 46 31.62 -40.30 10.33
CA ALA A 46 30.61 -39.41 10.93
C ALA A 46 31.05 -37.94 10.93
N LEU A 47 32.31 -37.65 11.27
CA LEU A 47 32.86 -36.30 11.23
C LEU A 47 32.96 -35.76 9.80
N ILE A 48 33.31 -36.60 8.83
CA ILE A 48 33.32 -36.22 7.40
C ILE A 48 31.90 -35.89 6.93
N PHE A 49 30.92 -36.74 7.23
CA PHE A 49 29.53 -36.48 6.85
C PHE A 49 28.97 -35.22 7.53
N LEU A 50 29.30 -34.98 8.79
CA LEU A 50 28.89 -33.77 9.51
C LEU A 50 29.54 -32.51 8.90
N ALA A 51 30.82 -32.58 8.55
CA ALA A 51 31.50 -31.46 7.90
C ALA A 51 30.92 -31.17 6.51
N LEU A 52 30.67 -32.22 5.70
CA LEU A 52 30.04 -32.08 4.38
C LEU A 52 28.61 -31.52 4.49
N SER A 53 27.83 -31.95 5.48
CA SER A 53 26.49 -31.43 5.75
C SER A 53 26.52 -29.94 6.10
N ASN A 54 27.43 -29.53 7.01
CA ASN A 54 27.59 -28.12 7.36
C ASN A 54 28.09 -27.26 6.20
N ILE A 55 28.99 -27.79 5.36
CA ILE A 55 29.42 -27.08 4.15
C ILE A 55 28.25 -26.94 3.18
N ALA A 56 27.45 -27.99 2.98
CA ALA A 56 26.28 -27.94 2.10
C ALA A 56 25.22 -26.93 2.60
N THR A 57 24.93 -26.89 3.90
CA THR A 57 24.00 -25.91 4.48
C THR A 57 24.55 -24.50 4.41
N LEU A 58 25.84 -24.28 4.67
CA LEU A 58 26.46 -22.98 4.49
C LEU A 58 26.43 -22.53 3.03
N CYS A 59 26.71 -23.43 2.07
CA CYS A 59 26.61 -23.14 0.65
C CYS A 59 25.16 -22.81 0.25
N ALA A 60 24.17 -23.52 0.78
CA ALA A 60 22.75 -23.26 0.50
C ALA A 60 22.28 -21.92 1.10
N LEU A 61 22.70 -21.59 2.31
CA LEU A 61 22.42 -20.31 2.95
C LEU A 61 23.13 -19.16 2.22
N PHE A 62 24.40 -19.35 1.85
CA PHE A 62 25.15 -18.37 1.07
C PHE A 62 24.54 -18.17 -0.31
N TYR A 63 24.08 -19.25 -0.96
CA TYR A 63 23.32 -19.17 -2.19
C TYR A 63 22.01 -18.41 -1.99
N ALA A 64 21.21 -18.71 -0.96
CA ALA A 64 19.95 -18.02 -0.69
C ALA A 64 20.12 -16.52 -0.35
N VAL A 65 21.22 -16.15 0.32
CA VAL A 65 21.56 -14.75 0.64
C VAL A 65 22.12 -14.01 -0.56
N LEU A 66 22.87 -14.70 -1.44
CA LEU A 66 23.45 -14.11 -2.65
C LEU A 66 22.51 -14.13 -3.86
N THR A 67 21.49 -14.99 -3.87
CA THR A 67 20.41 -14.93 -4.86
C THR A 67 19.47 -13.78 -4.49
N PRO A 68 19.37 -12.74 -5.32
CA PRO A 68 18.38 -11.70 -5.11
C PRO A 68 16.99 -12.33 -5.11
N GLN A 69 16.18 -12.07 -4.08
CA GLN A 69 14.74 -12.33 -4.15
C GLN A 69 14.17 -11.54 -5.34
N PRO A 70 13.39 -12.14 -6.25
CA PRO A 70 12.80 -11.40 -7.36
C PRO A 70 11.74 -10.43 -6.83
N VAL A 71 12.07 -9.14 -6.76
CA VAL A 71 11.12 -8.03 -6.66
C VAL A 71 11.74 -6.88 -7.48
N PRO A 72 11.09 -6.33 -8.52
CA PRO A 72 9.67 -6.00 -8.59
C PRO A 72 8.91 -6.58 -9.79
N THR A 73 7.63 -6.84 -9.56
CA THR A 73 6.59 -6.90 -10.60
C THR A 73 6.55 -5.57 -11.34
N THR A 74 7.33 -5.42 -12.41
CA THR A 74 6.85 -4.58 -13.51
C THR A 74 5.53 -5.17 -13.95
N VAL A 75 4.43 -4.53 -13.54
CA VAL A 75 3.09 -4.84 -14.04
C VAL A 75 3.14 -4.54 -15.54
N VAL A 76 3.41 -5.57 -16.33
CA VAL A 76 3.26 -5.50 -17.78
C VAL A 76 1.76 -5.59 -18.01
N TYR A 77 1.13 -4.44 -18.21
CA TYR A 77 -0.27 -4.41 -18.62
C TYR A 77 -0.36 -5.13 -19.97
N PRO A 78 -1.28 -6.09 -20.13
CA PRO A 78 -1.50 -6.73 -21.42
C PRO A 78 -1.88 -5.67 -22.45
N SER A 79 -1.55 -5.93 -23.72
CA SER A 79 -1.98 -5.06 -24.82
C SER A 79 -3.50 -4.92 -24.75
N GLN A 80 -3.96 -3.69 -24.54
CA GLN A 80 -5.38 -3.39 -24.47
C GLN A 80 -5.96 -3.30 -25.89
N PRO A 81 -7.23 -3.69 -26.09
CA PRO A 81 -7.88 -3.53 -27.39
C PRO A 81 -8.09 -2.04 -27.71
N ASP A 82 -8.20 -1.70 -28.99
CA ASP A 82 -8.31 -0.31 -29.46
C ASP A 82 -9.48 0.49 -28.87
N TRP A 83 -10.52 -0.21 -28.41
CA TRP A 83 -11.69 0.40 -27.78
C TRP A 83 -11.49 0.72 -26.29
N PHE A 84 -10.43 0.19 -25.67
CA PHE A 84 -10.19 0.34 -24.25
C PHE A 84 -9.73 1.77 -23.92
N PRO A 85 -10.26 2.42 -22.85
CA PRO A 85 -9.87 3.78 -22.51
C PRO A 85 -8.36 3.93 -22.25
N PRO A 86 -7.70 5.02 -22.71
CA PRO A 86 -6.28 5.21 -22.48
C PRO A 86 -5.97 5.40 -20.99
N GLN A 87 -5.03 4.61 -20.46
CA GLN A 87 -4.58 4.67 -19.06
C GLN A 87 -3.22 5.38 -18.95
N ILE A 88 -3.17 6.67 -19.30
CA ILE A 88 -1.93 7.45 -19.27
C ILE A 88 -1.66 7.92 -17.83
N PRO A 89 -0.58 7.48 -17.18
CA PRO A 89 -0.30 7.86 -15.80
C PRO A 89 0.15 9.32 -15.71
N VAL A 90 -0.46 10.07 -14.79
CA VAL A 90 -0.07 11.45 -14.46
C VAL A 90 0.14 11.58 -12.95
N LYS A 91 1.03 12.50 -12.55
CA LYS A 91 1.25 12.82 -11.13
C LYS A 91 0.53 14.13 -10.82
N LYS A 92 -0.31 14.12 -9.79
CA LYS A 92 -0.93 15.33 -9.23
C LYS A 92 -0.72 15.40 -7.73
N ILE A 93 -0.51 16.62 -7.25
CA ILE A 93 -0.52 16.93 -5.82
C ILE A 93 -1.92 17.43 -5.49
N PHE A 94 -2.58 16.82 -4.52
CA PHE A 94 -3.88 17.29 -4.07
C PHE A 94 -3.73 18.59 -3.30
N ARG A 95 -4.58 19.54 -3.66
CA ARG A 95 -4.72 20.83 -2.98
C ARG A 95 -6.20 21.03 -2.75
N SER A 96 -6.55 21.70 -1.66
CA SER A 96 -7.94 22.09 -1.45
C SER A 96 -8.40 22.96 -2.63
N GLU A 97 -9.53 22.59 -3.22
CA GLU A 97 -10.21 23.36 -4.24
C GLU A 97 -11.58 23.79 -3.67
N PRO A 98 -11.66 24.95 -2.98
CA PRO A 98 -12.84 25.34 -2.21
C PRO A 98 -14.15 25.34 -3.01
N VAL A 99 -14.09 25.63 -4.31
CA VAL A 99 -15.25 25.61 -5.20
C VAL A 99 -15.96 24.25 -5.26
N PHE A 100 -15.24 23.15 -5.02
CA PHE A 100 -15.79 21.79 -4.95
C PHE A 100 -16.15 21.35 -3.53
N GLY A 101 -15.66 22.06 -2.51
CA GLY A 101 -15.92 21.81 -1.10
C GLY A 101 -16.68 22.97 -0.44
N GLN A 102 -17.69 23.51 -1.13
CA GLN A 102 -18.57 24.54 -0.60
C GLN A 102 -20.03 24.15 -0.80
N GLU A 103 -20.92 24.83 -0.07
CA GLU A 103 -22.36 24.67 -0.23
C GLU A 103 -22.82 24.88 -1.69
N PRO A 104 -23.82 24.12 -2.18
CA PRO A 104 -24.32 24.28 -3.54
C PRO A 104 -24.79 25.71 -3.83
N ASN A 105 -24.08 26.38 -4.73
CA ASN A 105 -24.43 27.68 -5.30
C ASN A 105 -24.15 27.65 -6.81
N ASN A 106 -24.44 28.73 -7.52
CA ASN A 106 -24.29 28.75 -8.99
C ASN A 106 -22.86 28.40 -9.45
N GLU A 107 -21.84 28.84 -8.71
CA GLU A 107 -20.44 28.59 -9.03
C GLU A 107 -20.05 27.14 -8.76
N SER A 108 -20.34 26.61 -7.57
CA SER A 108 -20.00 25.23 -7.22
C SER A 108 -20.77 24.22 -8.07
N ILE A 109 -22.05 24.48 -8.35
CA ILE A 109 -22.86 23.65 -9.26
C ILE A 109 -22.24 23.66 -10.67
N ALA A 110 -21.82 24.81 -11.18
CA ALA A 110 -21.16 24.90 -12.49
C ALA A 110 -19.81 24.15 -12.51
N ALA A 111 -19.02 24.29 -11.44
CA ALA A 111 -17.74 23.59 -11.31
C ALA A 111 -17.94 22.06 -11.30
N TRP A 112 -18.85 21.53 -10.49
CA TRP A 112 -19.18 20.11 -10.45
C TRP A 112 -19.70 19.59 -11.80
N ASN A 113 -20.58 20.33 -12.47
CA ASN A 113 -21.06 19.98 -13.81
C ASN A 113 -19.94 19.94 -14.85
N SER A 114 -18.90 20.77 -14.71
CA SER A 114 -17.77 20.83 -15.64
C SER A 114 -16.85 19.61 -15.57
N LEU A 115 -16.92 18.80 -14.51
CA LEU A 115 -16.15 17.56 -14.37
C LEU A 115 -16.62 16.47 -15.33
N LEU A 116 -17.90 16.51 -15.72
CA LEU A 116 -18.45 15.58 -16.69
C LEU A 116 -18.24 16.15 -18.10
N PRO A 117 -17.68 15.37 -19.04
CA PRO A 117 -17.54 15.82 -20.41
C PRO A 117 -18.92 15.97 -21.06
N LYS A 118 -18.96 16.61 -22.24
CA LYS A 118 -20.17 16.61 -23.08
C LYS A 118 -20.65 15.17 -23.29
N GLY A 119 -21.94 14.94 -23.14
CA GLY A 119 -22.51 13.58 -23.13
C GLY A 119 -22.43 12.88 -21.77
N ARG A 120 -22.01 13.57 -20.70
CA ARG A 120 -21.97 13.07 -19.31
C ARG A 120 -21.05 11.86 -19.09
N GLY A 121 -20.10 11.62 -19.98
CA GLY A 121 -19.16 10.49 -19.92
C GLY A 121 -19.61 9.24 -20.67
N TRP A 122 -20.83 9.23 -21.22
CA TRP A 122 -21.31 8.09 -22.02
C TRP A 122 -20.52 7.96 -23.33
N VAL A 123 -20.09 6.74 -23.64
CA VAL A 123 -19.35 6.38 -24.84
C VAL A 123 -20.11 5.36 -25.68
N HIS A 124 -20.02 5.52 -27.00
CA HIS A 124 -20.50 4.52 -27.95
C HIS A 124 -19.40 3.50 -28.23
N MET A 125 -19.73 2.23 -28.07
CA MET A 125 -18.85 1.11 -28.30
C MET A 125 -19.37 0.33 -29.50
N ARG A 126 -18.60 0.31 -30.59
CA ARG A 126 -18.95 -0.46 -31.79
C ARG A 126 -18.37 -1.87 -31.67
N ASN A 127 -19.17 -2.87 -32.00
CA ASN A 127 -18.77 -4.28 -31.94
C ASN A 127 -17.87 -4.66 -33.14
N LYS A 128 -16.68 -4.05 -33.25
CA LYS A 128 -15.69 -4.32 -34.31
C LYS A 128 -14.72 -5.44 -33.95
N THR A 129 -14.43 -5.57 -32.66
CA THR A 129 -13.71 -6.67 -32.01
C THR A 129 -14.66 -7.20 -30.96
N ALA A 130 -14.84 -8.52 -30.86
CA ALA A 130 -15.73 -9.11 -29.86
C ALA A 130 -15.46 -8.49 -28.48
N LEU A 131 -16.44 -7.77 -27.96
CA LEU A 131 -16.40 -7.24 -26.60
C LEU A 131 -16.43 -8.46 -25.65
N PRO A 132 -15.74 -8.40 -24.50
CA PRO A 132 -15.86 -9.46 -23.51
C PRO A 132 -17.32 -9.60 -23.06
N ASP A 133 -17.74 -10.82 -22.72
CA ASP A 133 -19.05 -11.04 -22.11
C ASP A 133 -19.13 -10.27 -20.79
N MET A 134 -20.12 -9.38 -20.70
CA MET A 134 -20.30 -8.48 -19.56
C MET A 134 -21.78 -8.43 -19.17
N PRO A 135 -22.10 -8.21 -17.89
CA PRO A 135 -23.49 -8.09 -17.45
C PRO A 135 -24.23 -6.98 -18.20
N GLY A 136 -25.37 -7.32 -18.81
CA GLY A 136 -26.17 -6.34 -19.54
C GLY A 136 -25.79 -6.13 -21.01
N LEU A 137 -24.68 -6.71 -21.46
CA LEU A 137 -24.23 -6.60 -22.84
C LEU A 137 -24.98 -7.60 -23.74
N ASN A 138 -25.74 -7.11 -24.72
CA ASN A 138 -26.35 -7.95 -25.75
C ASN A 138 -25.47 -8.02 -27.00
N GLN A 139 -24.57 -9.00 -27.08
CA GLN A 139 -23.61 -9.13 -28.20
C GLN A 139 -24.23 -9.16 -29.60
N SER A 140 -25.54 -9.41 -29.73
CA SER A 140 -26.25 -9.38 -31.02
C SER A 140 -26.40 -7.96 -31.59
N LEU A 141 -26.20 -6.91 -30.78
CA LEU A 141 -26.34 -5.52 -31.21
C LEU A 141 -25.03 -5.02 -31.86
N PRO A 142 -25.13 -4.18 -32.92
CA PRO A 142 -23.95 -3.64 -33.60
C PRO A 142 -23.23 -2.54 -32.78
N GLU A 143 -23.96 -1.89 -31.88
CA GLU A 143 -23.47 -0.79 -31.06
C GLU A 143 -24.01 -0.90 -29.63
N HIS A 144 -23.20 -0.42 -28.69
CA HIS A 144 -23.46 -0.40 -27.27
C HIS A 144 -23.15 0.96 -26.69
N ILE A 145 -23.73 1.23 -25.53
CA ILE A 145 -23.49 2.44 -24.75
C ILE A 145 -22.89 2.01 -23.41
N ALA A 146 -21.77 2.63 -23.04
CA ALA A 146 -21.10 2.37 -21.77
C ALA A 146 -20.73 3.68 -21.08
N LEU A 147 -20.56 3.62 -19.77
CA LEU A 147 -20.08 4.70 -18.94
C LEU A 147 -18.83 4.23 -18.19
N PRO A 148 -17.67 4.89 -18.33
CA PRO A 148 -16.54 4.63 -17.45
C PRO A 148 -16.93 4.90 -15.98
N SER A 149 -16.64 3.94 -15.09
CA SER A 149 -17.05 3.96 -13.68
C SER A 149 -16.68 5.25 -12.94
N VAL A 150 -15.55 5.88 -13.27
CA VAL A 150 -15.15 7.18 -12.71
C VAL A 150 -16.26 8.25 -12.79
N TYR A 151 -17.03 8.29 -13.88
CA TYR A 151 -18.10 9.28 -14.04
C TYR A 151 -19.33 8.92 -13.22
N HIS A 152 -19.62 7.63 -13.06
CA HIS A 152 -20.67 7.18 -12.16
C HIS A 152 -20.30 7.47 -10.69
N GLN A 153 -19.05 7.22 -10.30
CA GLN A 153 -18.51 7.56 -8.98
C GLN A 153 -18.64 9.06 -8.67
N LEU A 154 -18.27 9.93 -9.63
CA LEU A 154 -18.44 11.38 -9.49
C LEU A 154 -19.91 11.79 -9.36
N HIS A 155 -20.80 11.19 -10.16
CA HIS A 155 -22.24 11.42 -10.07
C HIS A 155 -22.80 11.05 -8.70
N CYS A 156 -22.44 9.88 -8.18
CA CYS A 156 -22.85 9.41 -6.87
C CYS A 156 -22.31 10.31 -5.76
N LEU A 157 -21.03 10.66 -5.79
CA LEU A 157 -20.41 11.54 -4.80
C LEU A 157 -21.14 12.89 -4.73
N TYR A 158 -21.37 13.54 -5.88
CA TYR A 158 -22.11 14.81 -5.92
C TYR A 158 -23.57 14.65 -5.46
N SER A 159 -24.23 13.53 -5.81
CA SER A 159 -25.61 13.26 -5.41
C SER A 159 -25.75 13.12 -3.88
N THR A 160 -24.76 12.53 -3.21
CA THR A 160 -24.74 12.48 -1.73
C THR A 160 -24.60 13.87 -1.12
N MET A 161 -23.68 14.69 -1.63
CA MET A 161 -23.49 16.08 -1.19
C MET A 161 -24.76 16.90 -1.39
N ARG A 162 -25.36 16.82 -2.58
CA ARG A 162 -26.60 17.55 -2.90
C ARG A 162 -27.74 17.13 -1.99
N SER A 163 -27.91 15.83 -1.76
CA SER A 163 -28.96 15.29 -0.88
C SER A 163 -28.78 15.72 0.57
N TYR A 164 -27.52 15.78 1.06
CA TYR A 164 -27.22 16.30 2.39
C TYR A 164 -27.70 17.75 2.56
N TYR A 165 -27.38 18.62 1.60
CA TYR A 165 -27.81 20.02 1.64
C TYR A 165 -29.32 20.18 1.48
N ASP A 166 -29.95 19.42 0.58
CA ASP A 166 -31.41 19.43 0.42
C ASP A 166 -32.13 19.01 1.73
N VAL A 167 -31.54 18.09 2.51
CA VAL A 167 -32.05 17.71 3.85
C VAL A 167 -31.81 18.82 4.87
N LEU A 168 -30.63 19.43 4.90
CA LEU A 168 -30.35 20.55 5.79
C LEU A 168 -31.31 21.72 5.56
N ASP A 169 -31.59 22.09 4.31
CA ASP A 169 -32.53 23.15 3.98
C ASP A 169 -33.95 22.85 4.48
N ARG A 170 -34.38 21.59 4.38
CA ARG A 170 -35.68 21.14 4.90
C ARG A 170 -35.76 21.17 6.42
N ILE A 171 -34.65 20.84 7.10
CA ILE A 171 -34.59 20.84 8.57
C ILE A 171 -34.51 22.27 9.12
N ASN A 172 -33.79 23.17 8.44
CA ASN A 172 -33.62 24.58 8.85
C ASN A 172 -34.85 25.46 8.59
N ASN A 173 -36.00 24.86 8.24
CA ASN A 173 -37.31 25.52 8.21
C ASN A 173 -37.61 26.06 9.64
N PRO A 174 -38.14 27.29 9.81
CA PRO A 174 -38.15 28.01 11.09
C PRO A 174 -39.02 27.40 12.20
N HIS A 175 -39.61 26.22 11.97
CA HIS A 175 -40.45 25.50 12.93
C HIS A 175 -39.77 24.29 13.58
N GLN A 176 -38.53 23.93 13.20
CA GLN A 176 -37.80 22.81 13.80
C GLN A 176 -36.33 23.15 13.98
N SER A 177 -35.97 23.85 15.05
CA SER A 177 -34.57 24.00 15.45
C SER A 177 -34.04 22.64 15.92
N ARG A 178 -33.33 21.93 15.05
CA ARG A 178 -32.57 20.74 15.43
C ARG A 178 -31.13 21.16 15.66
N GLU A 179 -30.58 20.84 16.83
CA GLU A 179 -29.14 21.00 17.07
C GLU A 179 -28.39 20.06 16.12
N LEU A 180 -27.58 20.63 15.21
CA LEU A 180 -26.64 19.84 14.41
C LEU A 180 -25.53 19.34 15.33
N PRO A 181 -24.97 18.14 15.08
CA PRO A 181 -23.83 17.65 15.83
C PRO A 181 -22.69 18.69 15.82
N THR A 182 -22.21 19.07 17.00
CA THR A 182 -21.11 20.04 17.17
C THR A 182 -19.73 19.39 17.17
N ASP A 183 -19.64 18.09 16.87
CA ASP A 183 -18.37 17.37 16.79
C ASP A 183 -17.52 17.95 15.64
N PRO A 184 -16.26 18.35 15.88
CA PRO A 184 -15.37 18.88 14.84
C PRO A 184 -15.12 17.91 13.67
N GLY A 185 -15.36 16.61 13.85
CA GLY A 185 -15.31 15.58 12.82
C GLY A 185 -16.59 15.48 11.96
N TRP A 186 -17.66 16.18 12.34
CA TRP A 186 -18.97 16.15 11.67
C TRP A 186 -19.52 17.55 11.34
N ASN A 187 -18.72 18.60 11.46
CA ASN A 187 -19.14 19.93 11.03
C ASN A 187 -19.21 20.02 9.49
N LYS A 188 -19.99 20.99 8.98
CA LYS A 188 -20.20 21.19 7.54
C LYS A 188 -18.89 21.35 6.80
N GLU A 189 -17.92 22.01 7.43
CA GLU A 189 -16.58 22.25 6.90
C GLU A 189 -15.80 20.95 6.69
N HIS A 190 -15.92 19.97 7.60
CA HIS A 190 -15.27 18.67 7.45
C HIS A 190 -15.84 17.91 6.25
N LEU A 191 -17.17 17.77 6.17
CA LEU A 191 -17.82 17.07 5.06
C LEU A 191 -17.49 17.70 3.70
N ASN A 192 -17.48 19.02 3.65
CA ASN A 192 -17.09 19.80 2.48
C ASN A 192 -15.68 19.48 1.98
N HIS A 193 -14.70 19.43 2.89
CA HIS A 193 -13.35 19.01 2.52
C HIS A 193 -13.31 17.53 2.10
N CYS A 194 -14.12 16.66 2.73
CA CYS A 194 -14.19 15.24 2.37
C CYS A 194 -14.70 15.05 0.93
N TRP A 195 -15.76 15.75 0.53
CA TRP A 195 -16.27 15.65 -0.85
C TRP A 195 -15.24 16.12 -1.87
N ASP A 196 -14.52 17.22 -1.62
CA ASP A 196 -13.43 17.65 -2.51
C ASP A 196 -12.27 16.64 -2.54
N TYR A 197 -11.86 16.12 -1.39
CA TYR A 197 -10.80 15.12 -1.30
C TYR A 197 -11.16 13.81 -2.01
N LEU A 198 -12.39 13.31 -1.83
CA LEU A 198 -12.88 12.11 -2.50
C LEU A 198 -13.02 12.32 -4.00
N ARG A 199 -13.49 13.49 -4.45
CA ARG A 199 -13.51 13.86 -5.87
C ARG A 199 -12.11 13.78 -6.50
N GLN A 200 -11.11 14.34 -5.84
CA GLN A 200 -9.72 14.29 -6.31
C GLN A 200 -9.19 12.85 -6.37
N ASN A 201 -9.51 12.01 -5.36
CA ASN A 201 -9.15 10.59 -5.36
C ASN A 201 -9.81 9.83 -6.52
N ILE A 202 -11.11 10.01 -6.73
CA ILE A 202 -11.85 9.39 -7.84
C ILE A 202 -11.22 9.77 -9.18
N MET A 203 -10.90 11.05 -9.40
CA MET A 203 -10.26 11.52 -10.63
C MET A 203 -8.81 11.05 -10.78
N CYS A 204 -8.10 10.81 -9.67
CA CYS A 204 -6.71 10.37 -9.68
C CYS A 204 -6.59 8.85 -9.93
N ALA A 205 -7.50 8.06 -9.34
CA ALA A 205 -7.59 6.64 -9.60
C ALA A 205 -8.22 6.35 -10.97
N ALA A 206 -9.17 7.20 -11.37
CA ALA A 206 -9.85 7.19 -12.66
C ALA A 206 -10.24 5.78 -13.11
N ASP A 207 -11.17 5.15 -12.39
CA ASP A 207 -11.65 3.83 -12.72
C ASP A 207 -12.26 3.79 -14.14
N VAL A 208 -11.55 3.12 -15.04
CA VAL A 208 -11.89 3.01 -16.47
C VAL A 208 -12.76 1.78 -16.78
N THR A 209 -13.20 1.02 -15.78
CA THR A 209 -14.17 -0.06 -15.96
C THR A 209 -15.40 0.46 -16.71
N LEU A 210 -15.83 -0.26 -17.74
CA LEU A 210 -16.98 0.13 -18.55
C LEU A 210 -18.26 -0.49 -17.99
N GLU A 211 -19.16 0.38 -17.53
CA GLU A 211 -20.50 0.01 -17.08
C GLU A 211 -21.47 0.12 -18.24
N TRP A 212 -22.09 -1.00 -18.63
CA TRP A 212 -22.94 -1.06 -19.82
C TRP A 212 -24.36 -0.62 -19.51
N HIS A 213 -24.94 0.18 -20.40
CA HIS A 213 -26.34 0.54 -20.27
C HIS A 213 -27.23 -0.69 -20.48
N ARG A 214 -27.99 -1.03 -19.44
CA ARG A 214 -28.91 -2.17 -19.48
C ARG A 214 -30.26 -1.73 -20.01
N TRP A 215 -30.67 -2.28 -21.15
CA TRP A 215 -31.91 -1.91 -21.85
C TRP A 215 -33.19 -2.02 -21.00
N ASN A 216 -33.16 -2.80 -19.92
CA ASN A 216 -34.27 -3.07 -19.01
C ASN A 216 -34.14 -2.41 -17.63
N GLU A 217 -33.05 -1.68 -17.34
CA GLU A 217 -32.85 -1.01 -16.05
C GLU A 217 -33.03 0.51 -16.18
N LYS A 218 -33.67 1.11 -15.18
CA LYS A 218 -33.90 2.57 -15.13
C LYS A 218 -32.77 3.32 -14.43
N VAL A 219 -31.93 2.61 -13.68
CA VAL A 219 -30.89 3.16 -12.84
C VAL A 219 -29.66 2.28 -12.99
N GLU A 220 -28.54 2.88 -13.37
CA GLU A 220 -27.26 2.19 -13.36
C GLU A 220 -26.84 1.97 -11.91
N THR A 221 -26.55 0.72 -11.56
CA THR A 221 -26.18 0.37 -10.19
C THR A 221 -24.67 0.26 -10.00
N GLY A 222 -23.91 0.14 -11.09
CA GLY A 222 -22.48 -0.15 -11.07
C GLY A 222 -22.12 -1.57 -10.64
N TRP A 223 -23.11 -2.43 -10.30
CA TRP A 223 -22.84 -3.76 -9.77
C TRP A 223 -22.61 -4.82 -10.85
N GLY A 224 -21.69 -5.73 -10.56
CA GLY A 224 -21.38 -6.90 -11.37
C GLY A 224 -20.28 -6.68 -12.41
N TYR A 225 -19.71 -5.47 -12.49
CA TYR A 225 -18.56 -5.19 -13.35
C TYR A 225 -17.26 -5.49 -12.60
N GLU A 226 -16.28 -6.01 -13.34
CA GLU A 226 -14.95 -6.27 -12.79
C GLU A 226 -14.16 -4.96 -12.70
N HIS A 227 -13.57 -4.70 -11.54
CA HIS A 227 -12.74 -3.52 -11.28
C HIS A 227 -11.31 -3.94 -10.98
N GLN A 228 -10.35 -3.12 -11.40
CA GLN A 228 -8.95 -3.32 -11.04
C GLN A 228 -8.66 -2.68 -9.67
N CYS A 229 -8.76 -3.49 -8.62
CA CYS A 229 -8.47 -3.06 -7.26
C CYS A 229 -7.02 -3.32 -6.86
N LYS A 230 -6.58 -2.64 -5.79
CA LYS A 230 -5.41 -3.06 -5.01
C LYS A 230 -5.86 -4.13 -4.02
N ASP A 231 -4.96 -5.06 -3.70
CA ASP A 231 -5.23 -6.08 -2.69
C ASP A 231 -5.44 -5.43 -1.32
N TRP A 232 -6.67 -5.54 -0.81
CA TRP A 232 -7.08 -4.94 0.46
C TRP A 232 -6.46 -5.65 1.65
N ASP A 233 -6.36 -6.98 1.60
CA ASP A 233 -5.85 -7.78 2.71
C ASP A 233 -4.35 -7.57 2.84
N ALA A 234 -3.61 -7.58 1.72
CA ALA A 234 -2.19 -7.27 1.72
C ALA A 234 -1.89 -5.85 2.23
N LEU A 235 -2.73 -4.86 1.87
CA LEU A 235 -2.61 -3.50 2.43
C LEU A 235 -2.91 -3.50 3.93
N THR A 236 -3.95 -4.21 4.36
CA THR A 236 -4.39 -4.27 5.76
C THR A 236 -3.32 -4.92 6.63
N ASP A 237 -2.74 -6.03 6.20
CA ASP A 237 -1.63 -6.70 6.90
C ASP A 237 -0.44 -5.75 7.07
N TRP A 238 -0.06 -5.05 5.99
CA TRP A 238 1.02 -4.06 6.04
C TRP A 238 0.75 -2.94 7.04
N VAL A 239 -0.51 -2.48 7.14
CA VAL A 239 -0.96 -1.46 8.12
C VAL A 239 -0.91 -2.03 9.53
N LEU A 240 -1.40 -3.25 9.76
CA LEU A 240 -1.43 -3.88 11.08
C LEU A 240 -0.03 -4.05 11.68
N GLU A 241 0.96 -4.43 10.87
CA GLU A 241 2.37 -4.51 11.28
C GLU A 241 2.95 -3.16 11.73
N ARG A 242 2.41 -2.05 11.22
CA ARG A 242 2.94 -0.68 11.37
C ARG A 242 2.01 0.28 12.11
N ARG A 243 0.88 -0.21 12.62
CA ARG A 243 -0.13 0.63 13.26
C ARG A 243 0.43 1.36 14.48
N THR A 244 0.04 2.61 14.66
CA THR A 244 0.47 3.49 15.75
C THR A 244 -0.47 3.49 16.95
N SER A 245 -1.60 2.77 16.87
CA SER A 245 -2.56 2.56 17.96
C SER A 245 -3.37 1.29 17.72
N ASN A 246 -3.96 0.71 18.77
CA ASN A 246 -4.97 -0.35 18.64
C ASN A 246 -6.41 0.20 18.60
N ASN A 247 -6.59 1.52 18.49
CA ASN A 247 -7.93 2.11 18.37
C ASN A 247 -8.67 1.50 17.17
N TRP A 248 -9.93 1.16 17.37
CA TRP A 248 -10.80 0.52 16.39
C TRP A 248 -12.05 1.35 16.15
N GLY A 249 -12.39 1.61 14.88
CA GLY A 249 -13.56 2.39 14.48
C GLY A 249 -13.23 3.43 13.40
N LEU A 250 -14.24 3.83 12.62
CA LEU A 250 -14.08 4.79 11.52
C LEU A 250 -14.16 6.25 12.00
N LEU A 251 -15.03 6.53 12.96
CA LEU A 251 -15.33 7.88 13.41
C LEU A 251 -14.48 8.24 14.62
N ARG A 252 -13.88 9.43 14.58
CA ARG A 252 -13.06 9.93 15.68
C ARG A 252 -13.93 10.07 16.93
N GLY A 253 -13.52 9.40 18.02
CA GLY A 253 -14.25 9.47 19.29
C GLY A 253 -15.32 8.39 19.45
N GLU A 254 -15.66 7.67 18.39
CA GLU A 254 -16.45 6.45 18.44
C GLU A 254 -15.55 5.22 18.28
N GLY A 255 -16.08 4.04 18.65
CA GLY A 255 -15.33 2.78 18.62
C GLY A 255 -14.52 2.50 19.88
N GLU A 256 -13.65 1.49 19.81
CA GLU A 256 -12.92 0.96 20.98
C GLU A 256 -11.51 1.55 21.04
N ARG A 257 -11.14 2.08 22.21
CA ARG A 257 -9.76 2.50 22.48
C ARG A 257 -9.01 1.38 23.17
N ILE A 258 -8.08 0.78 22.44
CA ILE A 258 -7.27 -0.32 22.95
C ILE A 258 -5.84 0.22 23.12
N PRO A 259 -5.23 0.10 24.31
CA PRO A 259 -3.83 0.45 24.52
C PRO A 259 -2.91 -0.39 23.63
N LEU A 260 -1.81 0.21 23.17
CA LEU A 260 -0.70 -0.58 22.64
C LEU A 260 0.02 -1.19 23.83
N GLU A 261 0.06 -2.52 23.93
CA GLU A 261 0.95 -3.19 24.89
C GLU A 261 2.39 -2.76 24.59
N ASP A 262 3.17 -2.50 25.65
CA ASP A 262 4.55 -2.07 25.54
C ASP A 262 5.36 -3.12 24.77
N ARG A 263 5.98 -2.70 23.65
CA ARG A 263 6.88 -3.52 22.84
C ARG A 263 8.27 -3.60 23.45
#